data_AF-A0A3M1A2P8-F1
#
_entry.id   AF-A0A3M1A2P8-F1
#
_cell.length_a   1.000
_cell.length_b   1.000
_cell.length_c   1.000
_cell.angle_alpha   90.00
_cell.angle_beta   90.00
_cell.angle_gamma   90.00
#
_symmetry.space_group_name_H-M   'P 1'
#
loop_
_entity.id
_entity.type
_entity.pdbx_description
1 polymer ?
#
loop_
_entity_poly.entity_id
_entity_poly.type
_entity_poly.pdbx_seq_one_letter_code
_entity_poly.pdbx_strand_id
1 'polypeptide(L)'
;MSNAATTVKAGRVPVAHGGGEARDYVLLLKPRVMSLVLFTAFVGMSTAPGTLHPVLAFAALLAIAVGAGAAGALNMWYEADLDARMARTRNRPLPAGRMARGEALAFGLVLAVAAVVFMGLVVNLVAAALLALTIAFYVVVYTMWLKRRTPHNIVIGGAAGAFPPLVGYAAVNGNVTLDSLVLFAIIFVWTPPHFWALSLFCSRDYARAGVPMLPVVAGKAATRRQILAYSALLAPLGVAPYAMGFAGPAYGLVAAALGSVFLYRAWRVWRSHEGAERQLFAFSILYLFLLFATLGGERLVGAF
;
A
#
# COMPACT_ATOMS: atom_id res chain seq x y z
N MET A 1 42.87 8.52 39.23
CA MET A 1 41.75 9.47 39.10
C MET A 1 42.25 10.56 38.16
N SER A 2 41.80 10.67 36.91
CA SER A 2 40.48 11.14 36.51
C SER A 2 40.23 10.84 35.03
N ASN A 3 39.02 10.40 34.71
CA ASN A 3 38.51 10.05 33.39
C ASN A 3 38.22 11.31 32.57
N ALA A 4 38.83 11.49 31.41
CA ALA A 4 38.42 12.50 30.44
C ALA A 4 37.19 11.99 29.68
N ALA A 5 36.00 12.42 30.11
CA ALA A 5 34.74 12.15 29.45
C ALA A 5 34.64 12.96 28.15
N THR A 6 34.74 12.28 27.01
CA THR A 6 34.48 12.85 25.70
C THR A 6 32.97 13.07 25.54
N THR A 7 32.50 14.26 25.90
CA THR A 7 31.13 14.72 25.64
C THR A 7 30.84 14.71 24.14
N VAL A 8 30.03 13.75 23.69
CA VAL A 8 29.44 13.74 22.34
C VAL A 8 28.54 14.95 22.19
N LYS A 9 28.94 15.92 21.36
CA LYS A 9 28.07 17.04 20.96
C LYS A 9 26.81 16.47 20.30
N ALA A 10 25.67 16.61 20.97
CA ALA A 10 24.37 16.37 20.36
C ALA A 10 24.24 17.25 19.11
N GLY A 11 24.13 16.62 17.94
CA GLY A 11 23.91 17.34 16.68
C GLY A 11 22.64 18.16 16.79
N ARG A 12 22.75 19.48 16.60
CA ARG A 12 21.60 20.39 16.51
C ARG A 12 20.68 19.89 15.40
N VAL A 13 19.45 19.55 15.75
CA VAL A 13 18.37 19.36 14.77
C VAL A 13 18.17 20.73 14.10
N PRO A 14 18.26 20.85 12.76
CA PRO A 14 18.06 22.12 12.09
C PRO A 14 16.68 22.68 12.44
N VAL A 15 16.64 23.97 12.80
CA VAL A 15 15.40 24.68 13.09
C VAL A 15 14.63 24.81 11.78
N ALA A 16 13.40 24.28 11.74
CA ALA A 16 12.56 24.31 10.56
C ALA A 16 12.34 25.78 10.12
N HIS A 17 12.62 26.06 8.84
CA HIS A 17 12.17 27.31 8.23
C HIS A 17 10.68 27.16 7.93
N GLY A 18 9.86 28.10 8.41
CA GLY A 18 8.41 28.09 8.16
C GLY A 18 8.12 28.19 6.67
N GLY A 19 7.12 27.44 6.21
CA GLY A 19 6.70 27.41 4.80
C GLY A 19 7.49 26.43 3.94
N GLY A 20 7.17 25.14 4.03
CA GLY A 20 7.67 24.15 3.07
C GLY A 20 7.37 24.56 1.61
N GLU A 21 8.27 24.26 0.68
CA GLU A 21 8.04 24.54 -0.74
C GLU A 21 6.91 23.67 -1.31
N ALA A 22 6.23 24.12 -2.38
CA ALA A 22 5.18 23.34 -3.05
C ALA A 22 5.64 21.91 -3.41
N ARG A 23 6.93 21.76 -3.75
CA ARG A 23 7.56 20.46 -4.00
C ARG A 23 7.55 19.55 -2.78
N ASP A 24 7.79 20.08 -1.58
CA ASP A 24 7.80 19.29 -0.35
C ASP A 24 6.38 18.80 0.01
N TYR A 25 5.34 19.59 -0.26
CA TYR A 25 3.94 19.14 -0.14
C TYR A 25 3.59 18.04 -1.13
N VAL A 26 4.00 18.14 -2.41
CA VAL A 26 3.78 17.08 -3.40
C VAL A 26 4.52 15.78 -3.01
N LEU A 27 5.71 15.90 -2.42
CA LEU A 27 6.46 14.74 -1.94
C LEU A 27 5.73 14.01 -0.80
N LEU A 28 4.97 14.70 0.05
CA LEU A 28 4.15 14.07 1.09
C LEU A 28 3.08 13.14 0.51
N LEU A 29 2.53 13.49 -0.66
CA LEU A 29 1.47 12.71 -1.31
C LEU A 29 1.99 11.41 -1.94
N LYS A 30 3.30 11.24 -2.15
CA LYS A 30 3.91 10.03 -2.74
C LYS A 30 3.30 9.59 -4.10
N PRO A 31 3.17 10.49 -5.09
CA PRO A 31 2.42 10.23 -6.34
C PRO A 31 2.89 8.98 -7.11
N ARG A 32 4.19 8.67 -7.10
CA ARG A 32 4.74 7.49 -7.78
C ARG A 32 4.26 6.15 -7.20
N VAL A 33 3.99 6.10 -5.90
CA VAL A 33 3.53 4.88 -5.22
C VAL A 33 2.03 4.69 -5.40
N MET A 34 1.31 5.78 -5.70
CA MET A 34 -0.15 5.80 -5.80
C MET A 34 -0.69 5.34 -7.15
N SER A 35 0.12 5.29 -8.21
CA SER A 35 -0.37 4.96 -9.55
C SER A 35 -1.06 3.59 -9.60
N LEU A 36 -0.44 2.56 -9.02
CA LEU A 36 -1.02 1.22 -8.97
C LEU A 36 -2.26 1.16 -8.05
N VAL A 37 -2.28 1.95 -6.98
CA VAL A 37 -3.41 2.06 -6.04
C VAL A 37 -4.63 2.67 -6.73
N LEU A 38 -4.43 3.75 -7.50
CA LEU A 38 -5.50 4.37 -8.28
C LEU A 38 -5.95 3.50 -9.44
N PHE A 39 -5.01 2.77 -10.05
CA PHE A 39 -5.33 1.81 -11.09
C PHE A 39 -6.23 0.68 -10.58
N THR A 40 -5.91 0.08 -9.43
CA THR A 40 -6.77 -0.97 -8.86
C THR A 40 -8.13 -0.41 -8.41
N ALA A 41 -8.18 0.82 -7.90
CA ALA A 41 -9.45 1.52 -7.63
C ALA A 41 -10.30 1.71 -8.88
N PHE A 42 -9.69 2.13 -9.99
CA PHE A 42 -10.37 2.28 -11.27
C PHE A 42 -10.91 0.95 -11.80
N VAL A 43 -10.11 -0.12 -11.73
CA VAL A 43 -10.58 -1.44 -12.16
C VAL A 43 -11.69 -1.97 -11.24
N GLY A 44 -11.61 -1.73 -9.93
CA GLY A 44 -12.71 -2.05 -9.01
C GLY A 44 -14.00 -1.28 -9.33
N MET A 45 -13.87 -0.03 -9.76
CA MET A 45 -15.01 0.75 -10.26
C MET A 45 -15.58 0.17 -11.56
N SER A 46 -14.73 -0.25 -12.51
CA SER A 46 -15.18 -0.79 -13.80
C SER A 46 -15.79 -2.19 -13.70
N THR A 47 -15.52 -2.95 -12.63
CA THR A 47 -16.12 -4.26 -12.41
C THR A 47 -17.46 -4.19 -11.67
N ALA A 48 -17.77 -3.05 -11.06
CA ALA A 48 -19.00 -2.88 -10.31
C ALA A 48 -20.24 -2.91 -11.21
N PRO A 49 -21.32 -3.59 -10.79
CA PRO A 49 -22.57 -3.55 -11.51
C PRO A 49 -23.19 -2.15 -11.43
N GLY A 50 -23.73 -1.69 -12.55
CA GLY A 50 -24.31 -0.36 -12.67
C GLY A 50 -23.43 0.58 -13.49
N THR A 51 -23.82 1.85 -13.54
CA THR A 51 -23.07 2.88 -14.27
C THR A 51 -22.88 4.08 -13.37
N LEU A 52 -21.71 4.71 -13.45
CA LEU A 52 -21.41 5.95 -12.78
C LEU A 52 -21.04 6.98 -13.83
N HIS A 53 -21.67 8.15 -13.78
CA HIS A 53 -21.39 9.22 -14.75
C HIS A 53 -19.88 9.53 -14.75
N PRO A 54 -19.21 9.69 -15.92
CA PRO A 54 -17.75 9.82 -15.98
C PRO A 54 -17.16 10.93 -15.10
N VAL A 55 -17.89 12.04 -14.93
CA VAL A 55 -17.49 13.14 -14.02
C VAL A 55 -17.49 12.69 -12.55
N LEU A 56 -18.47 11.90 -12.14
CA LEU A 56 -18.55 11.35 -10.78
C LEU A 56 -17.50 10.26 -10.56
N ALA A 57 -17.23 9.43 -11.58
CA ALA A 57 -16.15 8.45 -11.57
C ALA A 57 -14.79 9.13 -11.39
N PHE A 58 -14.53 10.21 -12.15
CA PHE A 58 -13.32 11.02 -11.99
C PHE A 58 -13.25 11.66 -10.59
N ALA A 59 -14.36 12.23 -10.10
CA ALA A 59 -14.44 12.81 -8.77
C ALA A 59 -14.14 11.78 -7.67
N ALA A 60 -14.67 10.56 -7.78
CA ALA A 60 -14.38 9.46 -6.86
C ALA A 60 -12.88 9.08 -6.87
N LEU A 61 -12.29 8.91 -8.05
CA LEU A 61 -10.85 8.60 -8.17
C LEU A 61 -9.97 9.73 -7.62
N LEU A 62 -10.36 10.99 -7.83
CA LEU A 62 -9.67 12.14 -7.26
C LEU A 62 -9.76 12.12 -5.73
N ALA A 63 -10.93 11.82 -5.15
CA ALA A 63 -11.09 11.70 -3.71
C ALA A 63 -10.23 10.55 -3.13
N ILE A 64 -10.16 9.41 -3.81
CA ILE A 64 -9.26 8.30 -3.43
C ILE A 64 -7.80 8.75 -3.49
N ALA A 65 -7.41 9.49 -4.54
CA ALA A 65 -6.06 10.03 -4.68
C ALA A 65 -5.72 11.01 -3.54
N VAL A 66 -6.59 11.97 -3.26
CA VAL A 66 -6.36 12.94 -2.18
C VAL A 66 -6.32 12.22 -0.82
N GLY A 67 -7.23 11.27 -0.57
CA GLY A 67 -7.27 10.50 0.67
C GLY A 67 -6.03 9.62 0.89
N ALA A 68 -5.58 8.91 -0.15
CA ALA A 68 -4.34 8.13 -0.07
C ALA A 68 -3.10 9.02 0.11
N GLY A 69 -3.07 10.19 -0.53
CA GLY A 69 -2.01 11.18 -0.35
C GLY A 69 -2.00 11.78 1.06
N ALA A 70 -3.18 12.08 1.61
CA ALA A 70 -3.37 12.54 2.99
C ALA A 70 -2.86 11.50 4.01
N ALA A 71 -3.21 10.23 3.80
CA ALA A 71 -2.70 9.12 4.61
C ALA A 71 -1.17 9.00 4.51
N GLY A 72 -0.60 9.23 3.31
CA GLY A 72 0.84 9.31 3.07
C GLY A 72 1.53 10.46 3.83
N ALA A 73 0.91 11.63 3.85
CA ALA A 73 1.38 12.81 4.57
C ALA A 73 1.37 12.58 6.09
N LEU A 74 0.26 12.05 6.63
CA LEU A 74 0.13 11.70 8.05
C LEU A 74 1.12 10.60 8.46
N ASN A 75 1.38 9.64 7.57
CA ASN A 75 2.40 8.63 7.78
C ASN A 75 3.80 9.27 7.92
N MET A 76 4.18 10.18 7.03
CA MET A 76 5.46 10.88 7.11
C MET A 76 5.56 11.82 8.33
N TRP A 77 4.46 12.47 8.70
CA TRP A 77 4.38 13.27 9.93
C TRP A 77 4.66 12.41 11.17
N TYR A 78 4.03 11.24 11.29
CA TYR A 78 4.17 10.39 12.46
C TYR A 78 5.54 9.70 12.52
N GLU A 79 6.13 9.37 11.37
CA GLU A 79 7.37 8.60 11.28
C GLU A 79 8.65 9.43 11.11
N ALA A 80 8.59 10.76 11.22
CA ALA A 80 9.76 11.60 10.96
C ALA A 80 10.99 11.26 11.84
N ASP A 81 10.79 10.75 13.06
CA ASP A 81 11.86 10.27 13.96
C ASP A 81 12.52 8.97 13.46
N LEU A 82 11.73 8.04 12.92
CA LEU A 82 12.22 6.80 12.31
C LEU A 82 12.93 7.10 11.00
N ASP A 83 12.34 7.96 10.18
CA ASP A 83 12.88 8.32 8.87
C ASP A 83 14.25 9.01 8.97
N ALA A 84 14.49 9.80 10.02
CA ALA A 84 15.78 10.42 10.28
C ALA A 84 16.93 9.39 10.48
N ARG A 85 16.60 8.16 10.89
CA ARG A 85 17.58 7.08 11.17
C ARG A 85 17.85 6.17 9.97
N MET A 86 17.12 6.34 8.86
CA MET A 86 17.23 5.47 7.68
C MET A 86 17.89 6.20 6.51
N ALA A 87 18.93 5.61 5.92
CA ALA A 87 19.66 6.20 4.78
C ALA A 87 18.73 6.57 3.60
N ARG A 88 17.69 5.77 3.36
CA ARG A 88 16.71 5.98 2.29
C ARG A 88 15.76 7.17 2.53
N THR A 89 15.46 7.49 3.79
CA THR A 89 14.37 8.41 4.14
C THR A 89 14.80 9.64 4.93
N ARG A 90 16.06 9.73 5.37
CA ARG A 90 16.65 10.89 6.05
C ARG A 90 16.57 12.22 5.28
N ASN A 91 16.42 12.18 3.96
CA ASN A 91 16.34 13.37 3.11
C ASN A 91 14.90 13.83 2.82
N ARG A 92 13.89 13.16 3.41
CA ARG A 92 12.48 13.57 3.32
C ARG A 92 12.27 14.94 3.98
N PRO A 93 11.19 15.67 3.62
CA PRO A 93 10.98 17.06 4.07
C PRO A 93 11.05 17.24 5.59
N LEU A 94 10.37 16.36 6.35
CA LEU A 94 10.32 16.46 7.81
C LEU A 94 11.66 16.10 8.50
N PRO A 95 12.30 14.94 8.25
CA PRO A 95 13.61 14.63 8.84
C PRO A 95 14.73 15.61 8.45
N ALA A 96 14.65 16.20 7.26
CA ALA A 96 15.63 17.17 6.77
C ALA A 96 15.41 18.59 7.32
N GLY A 97 14.35 18.82 8.10
CA GLY A 97 14.02 20.14 8.65
C GLY A 97 13.50 21.15 7.63
N ARG A 98 13.05 20.71 6.45
CA ARG A 98 12.51 21.61 5.39
C ARG A 98 11.05 22.01 5.61
N MET A 99 10.35 21.36 6.54
CA MET A 99 8.94 21.60 6.83
C MET A 99 8.66 21.34 8.31
N ALA A 100 7.80 22.16 8.92
CA ALA A 100 7.39 21.97 10.31
C ALA A 100 6.46 20.74 10.46
N ARG A 101 6.59 20.01 11.58
CA ARG A 101 5.71 18.85 11.85
C ARG A 101 4.24 19.24 11.94
N GLY A 102 3.94 20.42 12.50
CA GLY A 102 2.57 20.94 12.59
C GLY A 102 1.94 21.19 11.22
N GLU A 103 2.70 21.72 10.27
CA GLU A 103 2.24 21.96 8.89
C GLU A 103 1.85 20.64 8.20
N ALA A 104 2.70 19.61 8.28
CA ALA A 104 2.42 18.31 7.69
C ALA A 104 1.19 17.62 8.31
N LEU A 105 1.00 17.76 9.63
CA LEU A 105 -0.18 17.24 10.33
C LEU A 105 -1.46 17.94 9.87
N ALA A 106 -1.46 19.28 9.89
CA ALA A 106 -2.61 20.07 9.48
C ALA A 106 -2.98 19.79 8.02
N PHE A 107 -1.99 19.77 7.12
CA PHE A 107 -2.18 19.45 5.71
C PHE A 107 -2.78 18.06 5.51
N GLY A 108 -2.23 17.04 6.17
CA GLY A 108 -2.74 15.67 6.08
C GLY A 108 -4.17 15.52 6.63
N LEU A 109 -4.49 16.16 7.76
CA LEU A 109 -5.84 16.11 8.34
C LEU A 109 -6.88 16.82 7.47
N VAL A 110 -6.55 18.02 6.98
CA VAL A 110 -7.46 18.79 6.11
C VAL A 110 -7.76 18.01 4.83
N LEU A 111 -6.73 17.46 4.16
CA LEU A 111 -6.95 16.66 2.96
C LEU A 111 -7.74 15.38 3.23
N ALA A 112 -7.50 14.71 4.36
CA ALA A 112 -8.23 13.51 4.72
C ALA A 112 -9.73 13.79 4.92
N VAL A 113 -10.05 14.82 5.72
CA VAL A 113 -11.45 15.22 5.97
C VAL A 113 -12.11 15.70 4.68
N ALA A 114 -11.43 16.55 3.91
CA ALA A 114 -11.95 17.07 2.65
C ALA A 114 -12.25 15.94 1.65
N ALA A 115 -11.35 14.96 1.49
CA ALA A 115 -11.55 13.83 0.59
C ALA A 115 -12.75 12.96 0.98
N VAL A 116 -12.91 12.68 2.28
CA VAL A 116 -14.03 11.87 2.79
C VAL A 116 -15.36 12.61 2.63
N VAL A 117 -15.42 13.88 3.04
CA VAL A 117 -16.63 14.71 2.91
C VAL A 117 -17.01 14.86 1.43
N PHE A 118 -16.03 15.15 0.57
CA PHE A 118 -16.26 15.26 -0.86
C PHE A 118 -16.78 13.95 -1.46
N MET A 119 -16.20 12.79 -1.11
CA MET A 119 -16.70 11.49 -1.55
C MET A 119 -18.16 11.26 -1.09
N GLY A 120 -18.50 11.64 0.14
CA GLY A 120 -19.84 11.43 0.70
C GLY A 120 -20.91 12.30 0.04
N LEU A 121 -20.57 13.56 -0.26
CA LEU A 121 -21.49 14.52 -0.86
C LEU A 121 -21.64 14.34 -2.38
N VAL A 122 -20.56 13.99 -3.08
CA VAL A 122 -20.54 13.95 -4.54
C VAL A 122 -20.85 12.55 -5.08
N VAL A 123 -20.48 11.49 -4.34
CA VAL A 123 -20.55 10.11 -4.83
C VAL A 123 -21.55 9.32 -4.01
N ASN A 124 -21.17 8.85 -2.82
CA ASN A 124 -22.07 8.21 -1.86
C ASN A 124 -21.40 7.99 -0.49
N LEU A 125 -22.22 7.71 0.52
CA LEU A 125 -21.76 7.51 1.91
C LEU A 125 -20.97 6.22 2.12
N VAL A 126 -21.23 5.14 1.38
CA VAL A 126 -20.53 3.86 1.54
C VAL A 126 -19.07 3.98 1.09
N ALA A 127 -18.83 4.56 -0.08
CA ALA A 127 -17.49 4.87 -0.57
C ALA A 127 -16.75 5.83 0.36
N ALA A 128 -17.45 6.85 0.90
CA ALA A 128 -16.88 7.77 1.87
C ALA A 128 -16.46 7.09 3.18
N ALA A 129 -17.31 6.20 3.72
CA ALA A 129 -17.02 5.44 4.92
C ALA A 129 -15.83 4.49 4.72
N LEU A 130 -15.76 3.80 3.57
CA LEU A 130 -14.62 2.95 3.22
C LEU A 130 -13.33 3.76 3.04
N LEU A 131 -13.40 4.95 2.42
CA LEU A 131 -12.24 5.84 2.30
C LEU A 131 -11.77 6.32 3.68
N ALA A 132 -12.69 6.73 4.55
CA ALA A 132 -12.38 7.12 5.93
C ALA A 132 -11.75 5.97 6.72
N LEU A 133 -12.32 4.76 6.61
CA LEU A 133 -11.77 3.55 7.21
C LEU A 133 -10.35 3.28 6.68
N THR A 134 -10.12 3.42 5.38
CA THR A 134 -8.81 3.20 4.75
C THR A 134 -7.76 4.16 5.33
N ILE A 135 -8.09 5.45 5.41
CA ILE A 135 -7.19 6.48 5.96
C ILE A 135 -6.92 6.21 7.44
N ALA A 136 -7.98 5.99 8.24
CA ALA A 136 -7.86 5.72 9.67
C ALA A 136 -7.05 4.44 9.94
N PHE A 137 -7.29 3.38 9.17
CA PHE A 137 -6.57 2.12 9.30
C PHE A 137 -5.08 2.31 8.92
N TYR A 138 -4.77 3.02 7.84
CA TYR A 138 -3.38 3.26 7.45
C TYR A 138 -2.61 4.09 8.49
N VAL A 139 -3.25 5.12 9.04
CA VAL A 139 -2.62 6.04 9.99
C VAL A 139 -2.56 5.42 11.38
N VAL A 140 -3.70 5.05 11.94
CA VAL A 140 -3.79 4.59 13.34
C VAL A 140 -3.33 3.14 13.48
N VAL A 141 -3.97 2.23 12.74
CA VAL A 141 -3.72 0.78 12.91
C VAL A 141 -2.34 0.42 12.37
N TYR A 142 -2.03 0.78 11.12
CA TYR A 142 -0.74 0.44 10.52
C TYR A 142 0.40 1.33 11.04
N THR A 143 0.33 2.65 10.85
CA THR A 143 1.49 3.52 11.10
C THR A 143 1.78 3.71 12.59
N MET A 144 0.77 4.02 13.40
CA MET A 144 0.98 4.31 14.82
C MET A 144 1.18 3.05 15.67
N TRP A 145 0.37 2.02 15.43
CA TRP A 145 0.34 0.83 16.25
C TRP A 145 1.21 -0.30 15.70
N LEU A 146 0.80 -0.91 14.58
CA LEU A 146 1.38 -2.17 14.13
C LEU A 146 2.84 -2.05 13.71
N LYS A 147 3.16 -1.05 12.88
CA LYS A 147 4.48 -0.90 12.29
C LYS A 147 5.60 -0.80 13.32
N ARG A 148 5.34 -0.12 14.45
CA ARG A 148 6.32 0.06 15.52
C ARG A 148 6.37 -1.09 16.53
N ARG A 149 5.34 -1.94 16.61
CA ARG A 149 5.18 -2.89 17.73
C ARG A 149 5.05 -4.36 17.36
N THR A 150 4.74 -4.74 16.12
CA THR A 150 4.45 -6.14 15.79
C THR A 150 5.10 -6.62 14.48
N PRO A 151 5.45 -7.92 14.38
CA PRO A 151 5.89 -8.56 13.15
C PRO A 151 4.77 -8.84 12.14
N HIS A 152 3.51 -8.65 12.56
CA HIS A 152 2.32 -8.75 11.70
C HIS A 152 1.98 -7.42 11.03
N ASN A 153 2.86 -6.42 11.10
CA ASN A 153 2.67 -5.11 10.50
C ASN A 153 2.35 -5.14 9.01
N ILE A 154 2.92 -6.08 8.24
CA ILE A 154 2.64 -6.24 6.81
C ILE A 154 1.34 -7.01 6.57
N VAL A 155 1.05 -8.04 7.37
CA VAL A 155 -0.15 -8.86 7.17
C VAL A 155 -1.40 -8.03 7.46
N ILE A 156 -1.50 -7.49 8.67
CA ILE A 156 -2.67 -6.71 9.07
C ILE A 156 -2.64 -5.33 8.40
N GLY A 157 -1.47 -4.67 8.38
CA GLY A 157 -1.32 -3.35 7.75
C GLY A 157 -1.56 -3.35 6.23
N GLY A 158 -1.38 -4.50 5.58
CA GLY A 158 -1.67 -4.68 4.16
C GLY A 158 -3.12 -4.42 3.78
N ALA A 159 -4.06 -4.52 4.74
CA ALA A 159 -5.47 -4.20 4.51
C ALA A 159 -5.65 -2.77 3.99
N ALA A 160 -4.89 -1.79 4.50
CA ALA A 160 -4.95 -0.41 4.01
C ALA A 160 -4.69 -0.30 2.50
N GLY A 161 -3.74 -1.08 1.98
CA GLY A 161 -3.41 -1.10 0.55
C GLY A 161 -4.42 -1.87 -0.31
N ALA A 162 -5.28 -2.68 0.31
CA ALA A 162 -6.25 -3.54 -0.35
C ALA A 162 -7.65 -2.90 -0.50
N PHE A 163 -7.96 -1.86 0.28
CA PHE A 163 -9.22 -1.11 0.17
C PHE A 163 -9.47 -0.34 -1.14
N PRO A 164 -8.48 0.17 -1.90
CA PRO A 164 -8.73 0.97 -3.10
C PRO A 164 -9.73 0.38 -4.12
N PRO A 165 -9.59 -0.89 -4.58
CA PRO A 165 -10.59 -1.51 -5.46
C PRO A 165 -11.97 -1.60 -4.81
N LEU A 166 -12.04 -1.84 -3.50
CA LEU A 166 -13.28 -1.91 -2.74
C LEU A 166 -13.99 -0.54 -2.67
N VAL A 167 -13.24 0.53 -2.44
CA VAL A 167 -13.76 1.92 -2.47
C VAL A 167 -14.23 2.30 -3.87
N GLY A 168 -13.45 1.96 -4.90
CA GLY A 168 -13.80 2.20 -6.30
C GLY A 168 -15.08 1.46 -6.72
N TYR A 169 -15.24 0.20 -6.30
CA TYR A 169 -16.44 -0.58 -6.55
C TYR A 169 -17.68 0.03 -5.88
N ALA A 170 -17.57 0.35 -4.59
CA ALA A 170 -18.66 0.97 -3.82
C ALA A 170 -19.02 2.37 -4.32
N ALA A 171 -18.11 3.08 -5.01
CA ALA A 171 -18.41 4.37 -5.62
C ALA A 171 -19.50 4.26 -6.71
N VAL A 172 -19.62 3.10 -7.38
CA VAL A 172 -20.61 2.91 -8.46
C VAL A 172 -21.98 2.52 -7.93
N ASN A 173 -22.04 1.49 -7.07
CA ASN A 173 -23.32 0.88 -6.66
C ASN A 173 -23.70 1.16 -5.20
N GLY A 174 -22.87 1.86 -4.44
CA GLY A 174 -23.12 2.17 -3.04
C GLY A 174 -23.15 0.95 -2.13
N ASN A 175 -22.50 -0.16 -2.49
CA ASN A 175 -22.52 -1.39 -1.70
C ASN A 175 -21.17 -2.14 -1.73
N VAL A 176 -21.00 -3.04 -0.77
CA VAL A 176 -19.90 -4.01 -0.70
C VAL A 176 -20.44 -5.40 -0.99
N THR A 177 -19.97 -6.01 -2.06
CA THR A 177 -20.36 -7.35 -2.51
C THR A 177 -19.18 -8.31 -2.43
N LEU A 178 -19.45 -9.61 -2.65
CA LEU A 178 -18.40 -10.62 -2.66
C LEU A 178 -17.33 -10.35 -3.73
N ASP A 179 -17.69 -9.85 -4.91
CA ASP A 179 -16.76 -9.52 -5.99
C ASP A 179 -15.73 -8.50 -5.53
N SER A 180 -16.19 -7.44 -4.87
CA SER A 180 -15.35 -6.37 -4.35
C SER A 180 -14.44 -6.84 -3.21
N LEU A 181 -14.94 -7.77 -2.37
CA LEU A 181 -14.16 -8.40 -1.31
C LEU A 181 -13.08 -9.35 -1.86
N VAL A 182 -13.32 -9.98 -3.01
CA VAL A 182 -12.32 -10.82 -3.69
C VAL A 182 -11.19 -9.97 -4.24
N LEU A 183 -11.49 -8.82 -4.86
CA LEU A 183 -10.47 -7.86 -5.31
C LEU A 183 -9.63 -7.33 -4.13
N PHE A 184 -10.29 -7.01 -3.02
CA PHE A 184 -9.61 -6.69 -1.76
C PHE A 184 -8.71 -7.85 -1.30
N ALA A 185 -9.25 -9.07 -1.26
CA ALA A 185 -8.52 -10.25 -0.78
C ALA A 185 -7.29 -10.56 -1.63
N ILE A 186 -7.37 -10.41 -2.96
CA ILE A 186 -6.22 -10.58 -3.86
C ILE A 186 -5.08 -9.66 -3.44
N ILE A 187 -5.33 -8.36 -3.29
CA ILE A 187 -4.29 -7.39 -2.88
C ILE A 187 -3.82 -7.69 -1.45
N PHE A 188 -4.74 -8.01 -0.54
CA PHE A 188 -4.44 -8.30 0.86
C PHE A 188 -3.48 -9.50 0.98
N VAL A 189 -3.78 -10.62 0.32
CA VAL A 189 -2.95 -11.84 0.35
C VAL A 189 -1.67 -11.69 -0.48
N TRP A 190 -1.69 -10.86 -1.52
CA TRP A 190 -0.50 -10.49 -2.29
C TRP A 190 0.50 -9.63 -1.49
N THR A 191 0.01 -8.84 -0.55
CA THR A 191 0.83 -7.86 0.17
C THR A 191 1.97 -8.51 0.98
N PRO A 192 1.75 -9.58 1.77
CA PRO A 192 2.80 -10.27 2.50
C PRO A 192 3.94 -10.82 1.63
N PRO A 193 3.72 -11.63 0.59
CA PRO A 193 4.83 -12.13 -0.23
C PRO A 193 5.59 -11.01 -0.95
N HIS A 194 4.89 -9.95 -1.40
CA HIS A 194 5.51 -8.76 -1.99
C HIS A 194 6.45 -8.04 -1.00
N PHE A 195 5.93 -7.60 0.14
CA PHE A 195 6.72 -6.83 1.11
C PHE A 195 7.76 -7.66 1.84
N TRP A 196 7.49 -8.94 2.11
CA TRP A 196 8.47 -9.79 2.76
C TRP A 196 9.65 -10.10 1.85
N ALA A 197 9.44 -10.25 0.53
CA ALA A 197 10.53 -10.33 -0.44
C ALA A 197 11.44 -9.09 -0.36
N LEU A 198 10.87 -7.88 -0.33
CA LEU A 198 11.61 -6.64 -0.08
C LEU A 198 12.38 -6.67 1.26
N SER A 199 11.69 -7.08 2.32
CA SER A 199 12.26 -7.09 3.67
C SER A 199 13.43 -8.05 3.83
N LEU A 200 13.52 -9.14 3.05
CA LEU A 200 14.62 -10.09 3.10
C LEU A 200 15.96 -9.43 2.71
N PHE A 201 15.97 -8.64 1.63
CA PHE A 201 17.17 -7.93 1.17
C PHE A 201 17.36 -6.53 1.79
N CYS A 202 16.35 -5.97 2.45
CA CYS A 202 16.45 -4.76 3.27
C CYS A 202 16.52 -5.04 4.80
N SER A 203 16.71 -6.29 5.20
CA SER A 203 16.61 -6.72 6.61
C SER A 203 17.55 -5.97 7.57
N ARG A 204 18.78 -5.66 7.13
CA ARG A 204 19.75 -4.88 7.93
C ARG A 204 19.26 -3.47 8.23
N ASP A 205 18.57 -2.82 7.30
CA ASP A 205 18.04 -1.47 7.50
C ASP A 205 16.91 -1.47 8.52
N TYR A 206 16.02 -2.47 8.45
CA TYR A 206 14.93 -2.63 9.42
C TYR A 206 15.44 -2.94 10.82
N ALA A 207 16.46 -3.79 10.94
CA ALA A 207 17.10 -4.08 12.23
C ALA A 207 17.74 -2.82 12.84
N ARG A 208 18.48 -2.02 12.05
CA ARG A 208 19.07 -0.75 12.51
C ARG A 208 18.01 0.27 12.93
N ALA A 209 16.86 0.30 12.26
CA ALA A 209 15.76 1.19 12.60
C ALA A 209 14.88 0.69 13.76
N GLY A 210 15.14 -0.51 14.30
CA GLY A 210 14.34 -1.10 15.37
C GLY A 210 12.91 -1.49 14.93
N VAL A 211 12.68 -1.68 13.63
CA VAL A 211 11.36 -2.07 13.11
C VAL A 211 11.25 -3.60 13.17
N PRO A 212 10.25 -4.17 13.87
CA PRO A 212 10.12 -5.61 14.09
C PRO A 212 9.61 -6.34 12.84
N MET A 213 10.29 -6.20 11.69
CA MET A 213 9.93 -6.93 10.46
C MET A 213 10.13 -8.44 10.63
N LEU A 214 9.35 -9.25 9.91
CA LEU A 214 9.39 -10.71 10.05
C LEU A 214 10.80 -11.33 9.88
N PRO A 215 11.66 -10.92 8.92
CA PRO A 215 13.04 -11.40 8.86
C PRO A 215 13.91 -11.06 10.06
N VAL A 216 13.59 -9.96 10.76
CA VAL A 216 14.33 -9.48 11.94
C VAL A 216 13.91 -10.27 13.18
N VAL A 217 12.61 -10.55 13.33
CA VAL A 217 12.05 -11.21 14.52
C VAL A 217 12.14 -12.73 14.43
N ALA A 218 11.74 -13.32 13.29
CA ALA A 218 11.62 -14.77 13.11
C ALA A 218 12.69 -15.36 12.17
N GLY A 219 13.56 -14.52 11.63
CA GLY A 219 14.63 -14.92 10.73
C GLY A 219 14.19 -15.08 9.26
N LYS A 220 15.19 -15.16 8.39
CA LYS A 220 14.99 -15.26 6.92
C LYS A 220 14.29 -16.55 6.52
N ALA A 221 14.61 -17.68 7.16
CA ALA A 221 14.02 -18.98 6.85
C ALA A 221 12.50 -19.01 7.11
N ALA A 222 12.05 -18.48 8.25
CA ALA A 222 10.62 -18.37 8.56
C ALA A 222 9.91 -17.45 7.58
N THR A 223 10.51 -16.30 7.25
CA THR A 223 9.96 -15.37 6.27
C THR A 223 9.78 -16.02 4.89
N ARG A 224 10.79 -16.76 4.43
CA ARG A 224 10.74 -17.50 3.15
C ARG A 224 9.61 -18.53 3.11
N ARG A 225 9.37 -19.26 4.20
CA ARG A 225 8.22 -20.18 4.33
C ARG A 225 6.89 -19.45 4.22
N GLN A 226 6.75 -18.31 4.89
CA GLN A 226 5.54 -17.50 4.85
C GLN A 226 5.29 -16.91 3.44
N ILE A 227 6.34 -16.45 2.75
CA ILE A 227 6.24 -16.03 1.33
C ILE A 227 5.65 -17.17 0.49
N LEU A 228 6.17 -18.40 0.62
CA LEU A 228 5.66 -19.54 -0.14
C LEU A 228 4.20 -19.87 0.22
N ALA A 229 3.87 -19.90 1.52
CA ALA A 229 2.51 -20.20 1.98
C ALA A 229 1.48 -19.19 1.45
N TYR A 230 1.73 -17.89 1.60
CA TYR A 230 0.84 -16.86 1.06
C TYR A 230 0.78 -16.88 -0.48
N SER A 231 1.87 -17.21 -1.16
CA SER A 231 1.87 -17.37 -2.62
C SER A 231 0.99 -18.55 -3.08
N ALA A 232 0.99 -19.65 -2.31
CA ALA A 232 0.13 -20.79 -2.58
C ALA A 232 -1.36 -20.47 -2.36
N LEU A 233 -1.69 -19.57 -1.42
CA LEU A 233 -3.05 -19.05 -1.23
C LEU A 233 -3.43 -18.03 -2.31
N LEU A 234 -2.49 -17.19 -2.74
CA LEU A 234 -2.72 -16.17 -3.77
C LEU A 234 -3.06 -16.79 -5.13
N ALA A 235 -2.44 -17.91 -5.49
CA ALA A 235 -2.66 -18.54 -6.79
C ALA A 235 -4.14 -18.88 -7.09
N PRO A 236 -4.86 -19.65 -6.24
CA PRO A 236 -6.29 -19.90 -6.44
C PRO A 236 -7.14 -18.64 -6.25
N LEU A 237 -6.75 -17.76 -5.32
CA LEU A 237 -7.47 -16.50 -5.08
C LEU A 237 -7.41 -15.55 -6.28
N GLY A 238 -6.30 -15.52 -7.01
CA GLY A 238 -6.16 -14.74 -8.25
C GLY A 238 -7.07 -15.25 -9.37
N VAL A 239 -7.40 -16.54 -9.39
CA VAL A 239 -8.33 -17.16 -10.36
C VAL A 239 -9.79 -16.97 -9.94
N ALA A 240 -10.06 -16.65 -8.67
CA ALA A 240 -11.42 -16.54 -8.12
C ALA A 240 -12.37 -15.64 -8.94
N PRO A 241 -11.96 -14.48 -9.50
CA PRO A 241 -12.84 -13.67 -10.34
C PRO A 241 -13.43 -14.41 -11.55
N TYR A 242 -12.64 -15.28 -12.18
CA TYR A 242 -13.12 -16.13 -13.28
C TYR A 242 -14.06 -17.22 -12.76
N ALA A 243 -13.67 -17.90 -11.68
CA ALA A 243 -14.49 -18.97 -11.08
C ALA A 243 -15.85 -18.47 -10.57
N MET A 244 -15.93 -17.20 -10.16
CA MET A 244 -17.15 -16.54 -9.71
C MET A 244 -17.98 -15.93 -10.84
N GLY A 245 -17.48 -15.95 -12.08
CA GLY A 245 -18.21 -15.51 -13.26
C GLY A 245 -18.26 -13.99 -13.48
N PHE A 246 -17.43 -13.21 -12.78
CA PHE A 246 -17.33 -11.76 -12.99
C PHE A 246 -16.07 -11.33 -13.77
N ALA A 247 -15.30 -12.32 -14.26
CA ALA A 247 -14.19 -12.16 -15.19
C ALA A 247 -14.27 -13.22 -16.29
N GLY A 248 -13.73 -12.91 -17.47
CA GLY A 248 -13.75 -13.77 -18.64
C GLY A 248 -12.61 -14.79 -18.70
N PRO A 249 -12.60 -15.64 -19.74
CA PRO A 249 -11.60 -16.70 -19.90
C PRO A 249 -10.19 -16.16 -20.14
N ALA A 250 -10.02 -14.97 -20.73
CA ALA A 250 -8.69 -14.40 -20.91
C ALA A 250 -8.10 -14.00 -19.54
N TYR A 251 -8.90 -13.40 -18.66
CA TYR A 251 -8.50 -13.21 -17.26
C TYR A 251 -8.16 -14.53 -16.58
N GLY A 252 -9.01 -15.56 -16.70
CA GLY A 252 -8.76 -16.88 -16.09
C GLY A 252 -7.41 -17.49 -16.49
N LEU A 253 -7.09 -17.47 -17.79
CA LEU A 253 -5.81 -17.95 -18.33
C LEU A 253 -4.62 -17.12 -17.81
N VAL A 254 -4.73 -15.80 -17.85
CA VAL A 254 -3.68 -14.89 -17.36
C VAL A 254 -3.46 -15.10 -15.85
N ALA A 255 -4.53 -15.18 -15.06
CA ALA A 255 -4.47 -15.41 -13.62
C ALA A 255 -3.79 -16.74 -13.28
N ALA A 256 -4.14 -17.83 -13.97
CA ALA A 256 -3.53 -19.14 -13.76
C ALA A 256 -2.04 -19.15 -14.13
N ALA A 257 -1.67 -18.56 -15.26
CA ALA A 257 -0.28 -18.45 -15.71
C ALA A 257 0.56 -17.61 -14.74
N LEU A 258 0.07 -16.41 -14.41
CA LEU A 258 0.74 -15.49 -13.49
C LEU A 258 0.86 -16.09 -12.08
N GLY A 259 -0.19 -16.76 -11.58
CA GLY A 259 -0.17 -17.45 -10.28
C GLY A 259 0.85 -18.57 -10.23
N SER A 260 0.96 -19.37 -11.30
CA SER A 260 1.96 -20.43 -11.42
C SER A 260 3.39 -19.88 -11.41
N VAL A 261 3.65 -18.81 -12.17
CA VAL A 261 4.96 -18.14 -12.18
C VAL A 261 5.27 -17.52 -10.81
N PHE A 262 4.28 -16.91 -10.15
CA PHE A 262 4.44 -16.36 -8.80
C PHE A 262 4.85 -17.45 -7.81
N LEU A 263 4.15 -18.59 -7.82
CA LEU A 263 4.43 -19.72 -6.95
C LEU A 263 5.82 -20.32 -7.21
N TYR A 264 6.22 -20.46 -8.47
CA TYR A 264 7.56 -20.89 -8.84
C TYR A 264 8.65 -19.93 -8.30
N ARG A 265 8.45 -18.61 -8.45
CA ARG A 265 9.39 -17.62 -7.90
C ARG A 265 9.43 -17.64 -6.37
N ALA A 266 8.28 -17.83 -5.71
CA ALA A 266 8.22 -18.01 -4.26
C ALA A 266 8.95 -19.29 -3.81
N TRP A 267 8.85 -20.38 -4.57
CA TRP A 267 9.62 -21.60 -4.32
C TRP A 267 11.13 -21.36 -4.48
N ARG A 268 11.57 -20.59 -5.49
CA ARG A 268 12.99 -20.22 -5.64
C ARG A 268 13.49 -19.41 -4.44
N VAL A 269 12.68 -18.48 -3.94
CA VAL A 269 12.93 -17.73 -2.70
C VAL A 269 13.03 -18.66 -1.49
N TRP A 270 12.13 -19.64 -1.38
CA TRP A 270 12.17 -20.65 -0.31
C TRP A 270 13.44 -21.50 -0.35
N ARG A 271 13.85 -21.94 -1.54
CA ARG A 271 15.12 -22.62 -1.81
C ARG A 271 16.35 -21.71 -1.70
N SER A 272 16.17 -20.43 -1.38
CA SER A 272 17.25 -19.47 -1.13
C SER A 272 18.19 -19.28 -2.34
N HIS A 273 17.65 -19.34 -3.56
CA HIS A 273 18.42 -19.02 -4.76
C HIS A 273 18.86 -17.55 -4.76
N GLU A 274 20.06 -17.29 -5.26
CA GLU A 274 20.62 -15.94 -5.29
C GLU A 274 19.73 -14.97 -6.10
N GLY A 275 19.46 -13.80 -5.53
CA GLY A 275 18.66 -12.75 -6.15
C GLY A 275 17.15 -13.05 -6.30
N ALA A 276 16.68 -14.21 -5.88
CA ALA A 276 15.29 -14.62 -6.03
C ALA A 276 14.31 -13.66 -5.33
N GLU A 277 14.70 -13.06 -4.20
CA GLU A 277 13.84 -12.13 -3.47
C GLU A 277 13.59 -10.83 -4.27
N ARG A 278 14.62 -10.32 -4.96
CA ARG A 278 14.49 -9.14 -5.83
C ARG A 278 13.64 -9.45 -7.06
N GLN A 279 13.85 -10.63 -7.63
CA GLN A 279 13.09 -11.11 -8.79
C GLN A 279 11.61 -11.33 -8.46
N LEU A 280 11.29 -11.87 -7.28
CA LEU A 280 9.92 -12.02 -6.81
C LEU A 280 9.30 -10.64 -6.53
N PHE A 281 10.01 -9.74 -5.86
CA PHE A 281 9.53 -8.37 -5.60
C PHE A 281 9.18 -7.64 -6.91
N ALA A 282 10.08 -7.63 -7.89
CA ALA A 282 9.81 -7.00 -9.18
C ALA A 282 8.64 -7.66 -9.93
N PHE A 283 8.62 -9.00 -9.99
CA PHE A 283 7.53 -9.74 -10.63
C PHE A 283 6.19 -9.52 -9.94
N SER A 284 6.15 -9.40 -8.62
CA SER A 284 4.90 -9.23 -7.89
C SER A 284 4.16 -7.93 -8.23
N ILE A 285 4.89 -6.87 -8.59
CA ILE A 285 4.28 -5.62 -9.09
C ILE A 285 3.67 -5.86 -10.47
N LEU A 286 4.42 -6.52 -11.36
CA LEU A 286 3.96 -6.88 -12.70
C LEU A 286 2.75 -7.82 -12.64
N TYR A 287 2.77 -8.81 -11.75
CA TYR A 287 1.68 -9.74 -11.48
C TYR A 287 0.40 -8.97 -11.18
N LEU A 288 0.44 -8.05 -10.21
CA LEU A 288 -0.76 -7.32 -9.78
C LEU A 288 -1.26 -6.39 -10.89
N PHE A 289 -0.34 -5.70 -11.57
CA PHE A 289 -0.68 -4.84 -12.70
C PHE A 289 -1.36 -5.63 -13.82
N LEU A 290 -0.76 -6.73 -14.29
CA LEU A 290 -1.32 -7.53 -15.38
C LEU A 290 -2.66 -8.17 -15.01
N LEU A 291 -2.79 -8.67 -13.78
CA LEU A 291 -4.04 -9.26 -13.30
C LEU A 291 -5.19 -8.25 -13.37
N PHE A 292 -5.00 -7.06 -12.81
CA PHE A 292 -6.02 -6.00 -12.84
C PHE A 292 -6.19 -5.38 -14.24
N ALA A 293 -5.14 -5.32 -15.07
CA ALA A 293 -5.22 -4.84 -16.44
C ALA A 293 -6.05 -5.74 -17.34
N THR A 294 -5.88 -7.07 -17.22
CA THR A 294 -6.71 -8.01 -17.97
C THR A 294 -8.16 -7.95 -17.50
N LEU A 295 -8.41 -7.84 -16.19
CA LEU A 295 -9.76 -7.72 -15.65
C LEU A 295 -10.46 -6.45 -16.15
N GLY A 296 -9.82 -5.29 -16.02
CA GLY A 296 -10.36 -4.02 -16.51
C GLY A 296 -10.51 -4.01 -18.04
N GLY A 297 -9.56 -4.60 -18.76
CA GLY A 297 -9.57 -4.72 -20.21
C GLY A 297 -10.77 -5.53 -20.73
N GLU A 298 -11.06 -6.69 -20.14
CA GLU A 298 -12.22 -7.50 -20.52
C GLU A 298 -13.54 -6.74 -20.29
N ARG A 299 -13.68 -6.03 -19.17
CA ARG A 299 -14.85 -5.22 -18.87
C ARG A 299 -15.05 -4.07 -19.85
N LEU A 300 -13.98 -3.38 -20.23
CA LEU A 300 -14.04 -2.26 -21.18
C LEU A 300 -14.38 -2.72 -22.61
N VAL A 301 -13.96 -3.93 -22.99
CA VAL A 301 -14.28 -4.52 -24.30
C VAL A 301 -15.69 -5.13 -24.33
N GLY A 302 -16.38 -5.19 -23.19
CA GLY A 302 -17.69 -5.84 -23.07
C GLY A 302 -17.62 -7.35 -23.27
N ALA A 303 -16.45 -7.94 -23.03
CA ALA A 303 -16.24 -9.37 -23.21
C ALA A 303 -16.95 -10.21 -22.13
N PHE A 304 -17.23 -9.62 -20.96
CA PHE A 304 -17.92 -10.22 -19.81
C PHE A 304 -18.47 -9.14 -18.86
#